data_AF-A0A2L2M044-F1
#
_entry.id   AF-A0A2L2M044-F1
#
_cell.length_a   1.000
_cell.length_b   1.000
_cell.length_c   1.000
_cell.angle_alpha   90.00
_cell.angle_beta   90.00
_cell.angle_gamma   90.00
#
_symmetry.space_group_name_H-M   'P 1'
#
loop_
_entity.id
_entity.type
_entity.pdbx_description
1 polymer ?
#
loop_
_entity_poly.entity_id
_entity_poly.type
_entity_poly.pdbx_seq_one_letter_code
_entity_poly.pdbx_strand_id
1 'polypeptide(L)'
;MYFKPVETVFLCRTPLQARICLEIIKNNKIIEFDFIYFTQNNSESDKRYFLEISRRANKSAYIFVKKQKKDIINHIISVWNFSKEGFEKNYLNIYIASIDSLLFRFIIKKNPQASIYGFDDGTANITQSSSYHNVNESGKICFYNKLFGISSINDIKSRILMHYTIYSDFCNIVSEDKLCFLNLFDSIRLNPRNEKEITYFIGQPFHEYLALSEISKLKSWLIGQSIDYYVMHPRETTPLLEVKLLNKEGMIAEDAIFKNAGESKVRIISAYSTVLFNISSQHAEKIYISLKNDNSEIKRRSLIEKTGSQIIEIFHK
;
A
#
# COMPACT_ATOMS: atom_id res chain seq x y z
N MET A 1 28.87 16.91 21.92
CA MET A 1 28.44 15.52 21.70
C MET A 1 28.22 15.37 20.20
N TYR A 2 29.16 14.78 19.47
CA TYR A 2 29.06 14.66 18.01
C TYR A 2 28.08 13.52 17.69
N PHE A 3 26.93 13.87 17.12
CA PHE A 3 26.02 12.87 16.56
C PHE A 3 26.71 12.20 15.38
N LYS A 4 26.88 10.87 15.43
CA LYS A 4 27.30 10.09 14.27
C LYS A 4 26.23 10.26 13.18
N PRO A 5 26.59 10.62 11.94
CA PRO A 5 25.61 10.83 10.88
C PRO A 5 24.88 9.52 10.56
N VAL A 6 23.55 9.57 10.56
CA VAL A 6 22.71 8.43 10.16
C VAL A 6 22.69 8.39 8.64
N GLU A 7 23.11 7.26 8.06
CA GLU A 7 23.29 7.13 6.61
C GLU A 7 22.02 6.69 5.87
N THR A 8 21.03 6.14 6.57
CA THR A 8 19.84 5.52 5.96
C THR A 8 18.56 6.21 6.41
N VAL A 9 17.61 6.41 5.47
CA VAL A 9 16.25 6.87 5.79
C VAL A 9 15.18 6.05 5.09
N PHE A 10 14.10 5.74 5.81
CA PHE A 10 12.89 5.12 5.30
C PHE A 10 11.77 6.15 5.13
N LEU A 11 11.17 6.19 3.94
CA LEU A 11 10.10 7.11 3.57
C LEU A 11 8.82 6.32 3.24
N CYS A 12 7.88 6.27 4.19
CA CYS A 12 6.65 5.48 4.07
C CYS A 12 5.42 6.42 4.26
N ARG A 13 4.26 6.12 3.67
CA ARG A 13 3.02 6.94 3.70
C ARG A 13 1.78 6.19 4.17
N THR A 14 1.85 4.86 4.16
CA THR A 14 0.72 4.00 4.47
C THR A 14 1.14 2.87 5.43
N PRO A 15 0.17 2.24 6.12
CA PRO A 15 0.44 1.10 6.97
C PRO A 15 1.10 -0.09 6.24
N LEU A 16 0.66 -0.38 5.01
CA LEU A 16 1.27 -1.44 4.18
C LEU A 16 2.73 -1.13 3.89
N GLN A 17 3.04 0.11 3.52
CA GLN A 17 4.42 0.54 3.29
C GLN A 17 5.26 0.38 4.54
N ALA A 18 4.77 0.84 5.70
CA ALA A 18 5.47 0.63 6.96
C ALA A 18 5.68 -0.87 7.28
N ARG A 19 4.69 -1.73 7.01
CA ARG A 19 4.83 -3.19 7.17
C ARG A 19 5.93 -3.76 6.27
N ILE A 20 6.06 -3.28 5.03
CA ILE A 20 7.17 -3.62 4.12
C ILE A 20 8.50 -3.07 4.67
N CYS A 21 8.53 -1.82 5.13
CA CYS A 21 9.69 -1.16 5.74
C CYS A 21 10.24 -2.02 6.91
N LEU A 22 9.37 -2.56 7.78
CA LEU A 22 9.74 -3.47 8.88
C LEU A 22 10.43 -4.75 8.39
N GLU A 23 9.93 -5.37 7.30
CA GLU A 23 10.51 -6.60 6.77
C GLU A 23 11.87 -6.35 6.10
N ILE A 24 12.01 -5.24 5.38
CA ILE A 24 13.30 -4.80 4.80
C ILE A 24 14.34 -4.59 5.90
N ILE A 25 13.97 -3.85 6.96
CA ILE A 25 14.86 -3.58 8.10
C ILE A 25 15.32 -4.89 8.75
N LYS A 26 14.39 -5.82 8.96
CA LYS A 26 14.66 -7.14 9.56
C LYS A 26 15.57 -7.99 8.68
N ASN A 27 15.24 -8.16 7.39
CA ASN A 27 15.96 -9.04 6.48
C ASN A 27 17.38 -8.55 6.18
N ASN A 28 17.56 -7.23 6.06
CA ASN A 28 18.86 -6.61 5.82
C ASN A 28 19.61 -6.27 7.12
N LYS A 29 19.04 -6.59 8.29
CA LYS A 29 19.62 -6.30 9.62
C LYS A 29 20.05 -4.84 9.77
N ILE A 30 19.21 -3.91 9.30
CA ILE A 30 19.49 -2.47 9.36
C ILE A 30 19.31 -1.99 10.80
N ILE A 31 20.38 -1.46 11.38
CA ILE A 31 20.45 -1.04 12.79
C ILE A 31 20.34 0.46 12.99
N GLU A 32 20.89 1.27 12.06
CA GLU A 32 20.92 2.73 12.16
C GLU A 32 20.13 3.32 10.99
N PHE A 33 18.97 3.90 11.29
CA PHE A 33 18.14 4.55 10.28
C PHE A 33 17.26 5.63 10.88
N ASP A 34 16.92 6.60 10.03
CA ASP A 34 15.87 7.57 10.28
C ASP A 34 14.57 7.13 9.59
N PHE A 35 13.44 7.59 10.11
CA PHE A 35 12.13 7.20 9.60
C PHE A 35 11.19 8.40 9.45
N ILE A 36 10.61 8.54 8.26
CA ILE A 36 9.65 9.61 7.97
C ILE A 36 8.37 8.96 7.47
N TYR A 37 7.30 9.18 8.23
CA TYR A 37 5.96 8.75 7.89
C TYR A 37 5.12 9.95 7.45
N PHE A 38 4.85 10.08 6.15
CA PHE A 38 4.07 11.19 5.59
C PHE A 38 2.68 10.72 5.16
N THR A 39 1.64 11.16 5.87
CA THR A 39 0.29 10.68 5.63
C THR A 39 -0.72 11.81 5.46
N GLN A 40 -1.71 11.55 4.61
CA GLN A 40 -2.91 12.37 4.46
C GLN A 40 -4.09 11.80 5.25
N ASN A 41 -3.90 10.62 5.83
CA ASN A 41 -4.80 9.95 6.75
C ASN A 41 -4.25 10.10 8.17
N ASN A 42 -5.06 9.84 9.18
CA ASN A 42 -4.59 9.82 10.57
C ASN A 42 -5.27 8.71 11.35
N SER A 43 -5.30 7.52 10.74
CA SER A 43 -5.99 6.36 11.29
C SER A 43 -5.23 5.77 12.49
N GLU A 44 -5.90 4.92 13.26
CA GLU A 44 -5.24 4.11 14.29
C GLU A 44 -4.14 3.23 13.68
N SER A 45 -4.35 2.75 12.45
CA SER A 45 -3.36 1.93 11.74
C SER A 45 -2.11 2.73 11.38
N ASP A 46 -2.27 3.95 10.87
CA ASP A 46 -1.14 4.84 10.61
C ASP A 46 -0.28 5.03 11.88
N LYS A 47 -0.94 5.33 13.01
CA LYS A 47 -0.26 5.55 14.29
C LYS A 47 0.42 4.28 14.80
N ARG A 48 -0.24 3.13 14.71
CA ARG A 48 0.30 1.84 15.16
C ARG A 48 1.61 1.51 14.44
N TYR A 49 1.59 1.49 13.10
CA TYR A 49 2.77 1.12 12.32
C TYR A 49 3.86 2.18 12.37
N PHE A 50 3.50 3.47 12.51
CA PHE A 50 4.49 4.50 12.81
C PHE A 50 5.21 4.19 14.13
N LEU A 51 4.47 3.99 15.22
CA LEU A 51 5.05 3.71 16.54
C LEU A 51 5.90 2.43 16.54
N GLU A 52 5.51 1.41 15.77
CA GLU A 52 6.26 0.17 15.66
C GLU A 52 7.67 0.36 15.08
N ILE A 53 7.79 1.11 13.98
CA ILE A 53 9.09 1.41 13.36
C ILE A 53 9.86 2.42 14.20
N SER A 54 9.20 3.48 14.68
CA SER A 54 9.85 4.59 15.39
C SER A 54 10.60 4.16 16.64
N ARG A 55 10.16 3.08 17.32
CA ARG A 55 10.88 2.49 18.46
C ARG A 55 12.29 2.00 18.13
N ARG A 56 12.57 1.74 16.85
CA ARG A 56 13.86 1.24 16.34
C ARG A 56 14.64 2.29 15.56
N ALA A 57 14.01 3.43 15.24
CA ALA A 57 14.64 4.49 14.47
C ALA A 57 15.48 5.39 15.39
N ASN A 58 16.60 5.90 14.86
CA ASN A 58 17.40 6.93 15.54
C ASN A 58 16.59 8.22 15.68
N LYS A 59 15.89 8.57 14.61
CA LYS A 59 14.97 9.70 14.56
C LYS A 59 13.75 9.33 13.74
N SER A 60 12.57 9.71 14.23
CA SER A 60 11.31 9.47 13.54
C SER A 60 10.45 10.71 13.49
N ALA A 61 9.74 10.93 12.37
CA ALA A 61 8.73 11.99 12.29
C ALA A 61 7.45 11.50 11.64
N TYR A 62 6.33 11.90 12.25
CA TYR A 62 4.99 11.65 11.76
C TYR A 62 4.41 12.95 11.19
N ILE A 63 4.39 13.07 9.88
CA ILE A 63 3.98 14.28 9.17
C ILE A 63 2.58 14.07 8.62
N PHE A 64 1.59 14.51 9.39
CA PHE A 64 0.21 14.52 8.95
C PHE A 64 -0.13 15.84 8.23
N VAL A 65 -0.56 15.74 6.98
CA VAL A 65 -1.09 16.88 6.21
C VAL A 65 -2.42 16.48 5.61
N LYS A 66 -3.52 17.04 6.13
CA LYS A 66 -4.86 16.78 5.60
C LYS A 66 -4.91 17.10 4.10
N LYS A 67 -5.43 16.16 3.31
CA LYS A 67 -5.51 16.26 1.84
C LYS A 67 -6.17 17.57 1.40
N GLN A 68 -5.42 18.44 0.73
CA GLN A 68 -5.93 19.61 0.03
C GLN A 68 -6.23 19.32 -1.44
N LYS A 69 -7.05 20.15 -2.08
CA LYS A 69 -7.38 20.05 -3.52
C LYS A 69 -6.15 20.23 -4.44
N LYS A 70 -5.09 20.88 -3.96
CA LYS A 70 -3.89 21.20 -4.75
C LYS A 70 -2.65 20.56 -4.12
N ASP A 71 -1.97 19.69 -4.87
CA ASP A 71 -0.81 18.94 -4.36
C ASP A 71 0.39 19.81 -4.01
N ILE A 72 0.60 20.92 -4.73
CA ILE A 72 1.69 21.86 -4.43
C ILE A 72 1.52 22.49 -3.04
N ILE A 73 0.28 22.79 -2.64
CA ILE A 73 0.01 23.34 -1.29
C ILE A 73 0.31 22.29 -0.22
N ASN A 74 -0.14 21.05 -0.44
CA ASN A 74 0.19 19.92 0.43
C ASN A 74 1.72 19.81 0.58
N HIS A 75 2.46 19.94 -0.52
CA HIS A 75 3.90 19.87 -0.52
C HIS A 75 4.55 21.00 0.28
N ILE A 76 4.18 22.27 0.05
CA ILE A 76 4.74 23.42 0.79
C ILE A 76 4.55 23.24 2.31
N ILE A 77 3.32 22.89 2.74
CA ILE A 77 3.01 22.63 4.15
C ILE A 77 3.85 21.47 4.67
N SER A 78 3.96 20.39 3.91
CA SER A 78 4.74 19.21 4.30
C SER A 78 6.23 19.50 4.44
N VAL A 79 6.81 20.33 3.56
CA VAL A 79 8.22 20.74 3.63
C VAL A 79 8.45 21.65 4.83
N TRP A 80 7.52 22.58 5.10
CA TRP A 80 7.58 23.42 6.28
C TRP A 80 7.56 22.59 7.56
N ASN A 81 6.59 21.68 7.69
CA ASN A 81 6.52 20.77 8.85
C ASN A 81 7.79 19.91 8.95
N PHE A 82 8.23 19.30 7.85
CA PHE A 82 9.46 18.51 7.80
C PHE A 82 10.71 19.30 8.24
N SER A 83 10.83 20.57 7.84
CA SER A 83 11.99 21.38 8.20
C SER A 83 12.14 21.63 9.70
N LYS A 84 11.02 21.63 10.45
CA LYS A 84 11.01 21.78 11.91
C LYS A 84 11.50 20.53 12.63
N GLU A 85 11.39 19.36 12.00
CA GLU A 85 11.79 18.10 12.60
C GLU A 85 13.32 17.97 12.68
N GLY A 86 14.10 18.80 12.00
CA GLY A 86 15.57 18.82 12.12
C GLY A 86 16.26 17.58 11.55
N PHE A 87 15.73 17.00 10.47
CA PHE A 87 16.47 15.99 9.70
C PHE A 87 17.55 16.71 8.87
N GLU A 88 18.75 16.81 9.42
CA GLU A 88 19.95 17.38 8.78
C GLU A 88 20.69 16.29 7.99
N LYS A 89 21.03 16.58 6.74
CA LYS A 89 21.04 15.61 5.63
C LYS A 89 22.41 15.39 5.01
N ASN A 90 22.80 14.12 4.93
CA ASN A 90 23.60 13.50 3.89
C ASN A 90 23.33 11.98 3.94
N TYR A 91 22.08 11.58 3.70
CA TYR A 91 21.74 10.17 3.62
C TYR A 91 22.47 9.53 2.45
N LEU A 92 23.13 8.40 2.69
CA LEU A 92 23.72 7.56 1.66
C LEU A 92 22.69 6.62 1.05
N ASN A 93 21.69 6.19 1.84
CA ASN A 93 20.65 5.26 1.41
C ASN A 93 19.25 5.82 1.68
N ILE A 94 18.40 5.85 0.65
CA ILE A 94 17.01 6.28 0.77
C ILE A 94 16.11 5.14 0.30
N TYR A 95 15.27 4.65 1.21
CA TYR A 95 14.22 3.69 0.91
C TYR A 95 12.90 4.43 0.69
N ILE A 96 12.25 4.23 -0.45
CA ILE A 96 11.04 4.96 -0.86
C ILE A 96 9.98 4.06 -1.51
N ALA A 97 8.72 4.16 -1.07
CA ALA A 97 7.58 3.60 -1.80
C ALA A 97 7.00 4.59 -2.82
N SER A 98 6.47 5.70 -2.31
CA SER A 98 5.65 6.60 -3.12
C SER A 98 6.48 7.59 -3.93
N ILE A 99 6.95 7.17 -5.11
CA ILE A 99 7.78 7.98 -6.02
C ILE A 99 7.10 9.26 -6.55
N ASP A 100 5.77 9.34 -6.46
CA ASP A 100 4.96 10.52 -6.78
C ASP A 100 4.94 11.57 -5.65
N SER A 101 5.36 11.22 -4.44
CA SER A 101 5.34 12.12 -3.28
C SER A 101 6.33 13.28 -3.42
N LEU A 102 5.85 14.49 -3.69
CA LEU A 102 6.70 15.69 -3.80
C LEU A 102 7.62 15.90 -2.58
N LEU A 103 7.16 15.57 -1.36
CA LEU A 103 8.01 15.65 -0.17
C LEU A 103 9.20 14.70 -0.25
N PHE A 104 8.98 13.46 -0.67
CA PHE A 104 10.06 12.46 -0.77
C PHE A 104 11.01 12.80 -1.91
N ARG A 105 10.49 13.29 -3.04
CA ARG A 105 11.30 13.79 -4.16
C ARG A 105 12.18 14.97 -3.74
N PHE A 106 11.66 15.86 -2.91
CA PHE A 106 12.44 16.94 -2.30
C PHE A 106 13.52 16.43 -1.33
N ILE A 107 13.25 15.35 -0.57
CA ILE A 107 14.26 14.70 0.26
C ILE A 107 15.38 14.10 -0.60
N ILE A 108 15.04 13.40 -1.68
CA ILE A 108 16.01 12.85 -2.64
C ILE A 108 16.84 13.97 -3.29
N LYS A 109 16.21 15.08 -3.70
CA LYS A 109 16.91 16.25 -4.25
C LYS A 109 18.01 16.75 -3.30
N LYS A 110 17.72 16.81 -2.00
CA LYS A 110 18.69 17.25 -0.98
C LYS A 110 19.82 16.24 -0.72
N ASN A 111 19.75 15.03 -1.27
CA ASN A 111 20.76 13.98 -1.14
C ASN A 111 21.11 13.44 -2.54
N PRO A 112 21.79 14.23 -3.38
CA PRO A 112 22.01 13.88 -4.79
C PRO A 112 22.85 12.62 -4.97
N GLN A 113 23.74 12.30 -4.02
CA GLN A 113 24.62 11.13 -4.04
C GLN A 113 24.01 9.89 -3.37
N ALA A 114 22.77 9.97 -2.88
CA ALA A 114 22.13 8.82 -2.23
C ALA A 114 21.80 7.72 -3.24
N SER A 115 22.08 6.48 -2.82
CA SER A 115 21.54 5.25 -3.37
C SER A 115 20.05 5.17 -3.08
N ILE A 116 19.25 4.92 -4.12
CA ILE A 116 17.79 4.88 -4.01
C ILE A 116 17.31 3.43 -4.09
N TYR A 117 16.55 3.02 -3.08
CA TYR A 117 15.92 1.71 -2.96
C TYR A 117 14.41 1.89 -3.00
N GLY A 118 13.76 1.31 -4.01
CA GLY A 118 12.30 1.33 -4.13
C GLY A 118 11.65 0.24 -3.29
N PHE A 119 10.39 0.41 -2.91
CA PHE A 119 9.55 -0.70 -2.48
C PHE A 119 8.08 -0.45 -2.86
N ASP A 120 7.25 -1.48 -2.80
CA ASP A 120 5.86 -1.34 -3.28
C ASP A 120 5.03 -0.35 -2.45
N ASP A 121 4.31 0.52 -3.15
CA ASP A 121 3.25 1.39 -2.62
C ASP A 121 1.94 0.61 -2.47
N GLY A 122 1.71 -0.33 -3.40
CA GLY A 122 0.56 -1.21 -3.53
C GLY A 122 0.41 -1.66 -4.99
N THR A 123 -0.81 -1.95 -5.43
CA THR A 123 -1.05 -2.40 -6.82
C THR A 123 -0.70 -1.37 -7.89
N ALA A 124 -0.49 -0.09 -7.53
CA ALA A 124 -0.03 0.94 -8.46
C ALA A 124 1.32 0.59 -9.11
N ASN A 125 2.16 -0.17 -8.41
CA ASN A 125 3.44 -0.64 -8.91
C ASN A 125 3.32 -1.63 -10.07
N ILE A 126 2.29 -2.49 -10.05
CA ILE A 126 2.07 -3.58 -11.02
C ILE A 126 1.01 -3.26 -12.08
N THR A 127 0.20 -2.22 -11.83
CA THR A 127 -0.86 -1.81 -12.75
C THR A 127 -0.29 -0.90 -13.83
N GLN A 128 -0.13 -1.40 -15.05
CA GLN A 128 0.43 -0.63 -16.19
C GLN A 128 -0.35 0.64 -16.53
N SER A 129 -1.63 0.72 -16.15
CA SER A 129 -2.42 1.94 -16.33
C SER A 129 -2.24 2.98 -15.21
N SER A 130 -1.45 2.69 -14.17
CA SER A 130 -1.28 3.58 -13.02
C SER A 130 -0.49 4.84 -13.39
N SER A 131 -0.56 5.86 -12.53
CA SER A 131 0.25 7.07 -12.65
C SER A 131 1.76 6.83 -12.56
N TYR A 132 2.19 5.63 -12.11
CA TYR A 132 3.60 5.29 -12.08
C TYR A 132 4.09 4.91 -13.47
N HIS A 133 3.29 4.19 -14.25
CA HIS A 133 3.66 3.76 -15.61
C HIS A 133 3.27 4.80 -16.68
N ASN A 134 2.10 5.41 -16.54
CA ASN A 134 1.62 6.48 -17.42
C ASN A 134 1.89 7.85 -16.80
N VAL A 135 3.16 8.26 -16.82
CA VAL A 135 3.62 9.53 -16.23
C VAL A 135 3.20 10.72 -17.10
N ASN A 136 1.92 11.10 -17.00
CA ASN A 136 1.41 12.37 -17.51
C ASN A 136 1.34 13.38 -16.37
N GLU A 137 2.50 13.86 -15.91
CA GLU A 137 2.53 14.95 -14.93
C GLU A 137 1.87 16.21 -15.51
N SER A 138 0.97 16.83 -14.75
CA SER A 138 0.35 18.08 -15.20
C SER A 138 1.41 19.16 -15.47
N GLY A 139 1.18 20.04 -16.44
CA GLY A 139 2.12 21.12 -16.77
C GLY A 139 2.49 22.02 -15.57
N LYS A 140 1.58 22.17 -14.60
CA LYS A 140 1.84 22.88 -13.34
C LYS A 140 2.87 22.17 -12.46
N ILE A 141 2.77 20.84 -12.35
CA ILE A 141 3.74 20.02 -11.60
C ILE A 141 5.09 20.02 -12.32
N CYS A 142 5.11 19.88 -13.65
CA CYS A 142 6.35 19.96 -14.43
C CYS A 142 7.06 21.31 -14.26
N PHE A 143 6.32 22.42 -14.35
CA PHE A 143 6.86 23.76 -14.09
C PHE A 143 7.38 23.91 -12.66
N TYR A 144 6.62 23.43 -11.67
CA TYR A 144 7.05 23.42 -10.26
C TYR A 144 8.35 22.62 -10.06
N ASN A 145 8.41 21.42 -10.63
CA ASN A 145 9.58 20.56 -10.58
C ASN A 145 10.81 21.24 -11.19
N LYS A 146 10.65 21.89 -12.35
CA LYS A 146 11.72 22.65 -12.99
C LYS A 146 12.18 23.84 -12.15
N LEU A 147 11.25 24.63 -11.63
CA LEU A 147 11.54 25.81 -10.82
C LEU A 147 12.31 25.46 -9.54
N PHE A 148 11.95 24.33 -8.91
CA PHE A 148 12.57 23.89 -7.66
C PHE A 148 13.61 22.79 -7.85
N GLY A 149 13.99 22.42 -9.07
CA GLY A 149 14.95 21.36 -9.38
C GLY A 149 14.60 20.01 -8.74
N ILE A 150 13.32 19.65 -8.69
CA ILE A 150 12.83 18.37 -8.15
C ILE A 150 12.78 17.35 -9.28
N SER A 151 13.52 16.23 -9.14
CA SER A 151 13.57 15.13 -10.10
C SER A 151 12.18 14.58 -10.42
N SER A 152 11.87 14.33 -11.70
CA SER A 152 10.61 13.70 -12.16
C SER A 152 10.43 12.29 -11.61
N ILE A 153 9.22 11.73 -11.74
CA ILE A 153 8.96 10.32 -11.41
C ILE A 153 9.89 9.39 -12.21
N ASN A 154 10.09 9.69 -13.50
CA ASN A 154 10.97 8.91 -14.38
C ASN A 154 12.45 9.01 -13.95
N ASP A 155 12.89 10.20 -13.55
CA ASP A 155 14.26 10.41 -13.04
C ASP A 155 14.51 9.62 -11.74
N ILE A 156 13.49 9.45 -10.90
CA ILE A 156 13.61 8.63 -9.70
C ILE A 156 13.66 7.15 -10.06
N LYS A 157 12.76 6.69 -10.93
CA LYS A 157 12.73 5.30 -11.39
C LYS A 157 14.07 4.86 -11.98
N SER A 158 14.69 5.70 -12.82
CA SER A 158 15.98 5.38 -13.44
C SER A 158 17.12 5.27 -12.41
N ARG A 159 17.02 6.00 -11.29
CA ARG A 159 17.97 5.98 -10.18
C ARG A 159 17.74 4.84 -9.17
N ILE A 160 16.61 4.13 -9.23
CA ILE A 160 16.38 2.98 -8.35
C ILE A 160 17.40 1.89 -8.68
N LEU A 161 18.19 1.53 -7.67
CA LEU A 161 19.19 0.46 -7.75
C LEU A 161 18.54 -0.90 -7.57
N MET A 162 17.60 -0.99 -6.63
CA MET A 162 16.85 -2.19 -6.30
C MET A 162 15.46 -1.80 -5.82
N HIS A 163 14.46 -2.59 -6.17
CA HIS A 163 13.07 -2.40 -5.76
C HIS A 163 12.55 -3.65 -5.05
N TYR A 164 12.16 -3.49 -3.80
CA TYR A 164 11.55 -4.56 -3.02
C TYR A 164 10.08 -4.72 -3.39
N THR A 165 9.71 -5.90 -3.89
CA THR A 165 8.35 -6.20 -4.35
C THR A 165 7.72 -7.28 -3.49
N ILE A 166 6.44 -7.12 -3.14
CA ILE A 166 5.61 -8.20 -2.56
C ILE A 166 4.83 -8.97 -3.65
N TYR A 167 5.01 -8.59 -4.92
CA TYR A 167 4.37 -9.19 -6.08
C TYR A 167 5.41 -9.92 -6.94
N SER A 168 5.53 -11.24 -6.79
CA SER A 168 6.51 -12.08 -7.51
C SER A 168 6.22 -12.21 -9.00
N ASP A 169 4.95 -12.35 -9.39
CA ASP A 169 4.55 -12.76 -10.75
C ASP A 169 4.08 -11.59 -11.63
N PHE A 170 4.49 -10.37 -11.28
CA PHE A 170 4.02 -9.15 -11.91
C PHE A 170 5.18 -8.28 -12.39
N CYS A 171 5.05 -7.77 -13.60
CA CYS A 171 5.90 -6.66 -14.05
C CYS A 171 5.70 -5.46 -13.12
N ASN A 172 6.81 -4.82 -12.73
CA ASN A 172 6.80 -3.71 -11.78
C ASN A 172 7.37 -2.44 -12.45
N ILE A 173 7.56 -1.35 -11.69
CA ILE A 173 8.02 -0.04 -12.17
C ILE A 173 9.50 0.02 -12.61
N VAL A 174 10.26 -1.04 -12.31
CA VAL A 174 11.65 -1.23 -12.71
C VAL A 174 11.79 -2.57 -13.43
N SER A 175 12.94 -2.77 -14.08
CA SER A 175 13.30 -4.03 -14.73
C SER A 175 13.46 -5.18 -13.73
N GLU A 176 13.25 -6.41 -14.21
CA GLU A 176 13.22 -7.62 -13.38
C GLU A 176 14.55 -7.88 -12.63
N ASP A 177 15.69 -7.54 -13.23
CA ASP A 177 17.02 -7.64 -12.62
C ASP A 177 17.20 -6.77 -11.37
N LYS A 178 16.35 -5.76 -11.19
CA LYS A 178 16.34 -4.88 -10.02
C LYS A 178 15.33 -5.29 -8.96
N LEU A 179 14.54 -6.34 -9.19
CA LEU A 179 13.50 -6.76 -8.26
C LEU A 179 14.06 -7.66 -7.16
N CYS A 180 13.69 -7.35 -5.92
CA CYS A 180 13.95 -8.19 -4.76
C CYS A 180 12.60 -8.62 -4.16
N PHE A 181 12.25 -9.90 -4.28
CA PHE A 181 10.99 -10.39 -3.74
C PHE A 181 11.02 -10.46 -2.20
N LEU A 182 9.98 -9.91 -1.56
CA LEU A 182 9.75 -9.98 -0.14
C LEU A 182 8.53 -10.85 0.16
N ASN A 183 8.80 -11.99 0.80
CA ASN A 183 7.73 -12.82 1.33
C ASN A 183 7.16 -12.25 2.63
N LEU A 184 6.25 -11.27 2.49
CA LEU A 184 5.71 -10.53 3.62
C LEU A 184 4.63 -11.30 4.39
N PHE A 185 3.80 -12.05 3.67
CA PHE A 185 2.56 -12.62 4.18
C PHE A 185 2.58 -14.14 4.32
N ASP A 186 3.41 -14.87 3.56
CA ASP A 186 3.41 -16.34 3.66
C ASP A 186 4.16 -16.81 4.91
N SER A 187 5.11 -16.02 5.42
CA SER A 187 5.80 -16.31 6.67
C SER A 187 4.89 -16.25 7.91
N ILE A 188 3.70 -15.66 7.78
CA ILE A 188 2.76 -15.44 8.89
C ILE A 188 1.90 -16.68 9.14
N ARG A 189 1.74 -17.60 8.17
CA ARG A 189 0.78 -18.69 8.29
C ARG A 189 1.43 -20.07 8.42
N LEU A 190 1.08 -20.76 9.49
CA LEU A 190 1.22 -22.22 9.59
C LEU A 190 0.14 -22.88 8.73
N ASN A 191 0.43 -24.04 8.13
CA ASN A 191 -0.58 -24.81 7.40
C ASN A 191 -1.85 -24.97 8.25
N PRO A 192 -3.06 -24.71 7.69
CA PRO A 192 -4.29 -24.82 8.44
C PRO A 192 -4.39 -26.24 9.02
N ARG A 193 -4.59 -26.32 10.34
CA ARG A 193 -4.72 -27.59 11.07
C ARG A 193 -6.17 -27.97 11.31
N ASN A 194 -7.09 -27.03 11.08
CA ASN A 194 -8.52 -27.24 11.26
C ASN A 194 -9.23 -27.22 9.89
N GLU A 195 -10.27 -28.05 9.77
CA GLU A 195 -11.16 -28.06 8.61
C GLU A 195 -12.14 -26.88 8.60
N LYS A 196 -12.36 -26.23 9.75
CA LYS A 196 -13.20 -25.03 9.85
C LYS A 196 -12.68 -23.95 8.90
N GLU A 197 -13.57 -23.45 8.06
CA GLU A 197 -13.36 -22.29 7.20
C GLU A 197 -13.95 -21.03 7.84
N ILE A 198 -13.27 -19.90 7.66
CA ILE A 198 -13.77 -18.57 8.01
C ILE A 198 -13.78 -17.71 6.75
N THR A 199 -14.95 -17.16 6.42
CA THR A 199 -15.19 -16.35 5.24
C THR A 199 -15.17 -14.86 5.58
N TYR A 200 -14.28 -14.12 4.94
CA TYR A 200 -14.13 -12.67 5.06
C TYR A 200 -14.62 -12.00 3.78
N PHE A 201 -15.49 -11.00 3.93
CA PHE A 201 -15.82 -10.09 2.84
C PHE A 201 -15.08 -8.77 3.01
N ILE A 202 -14.30 -8.38 2.00
CA ILE A 202 -13.55 -7.12 2.00
C ILE A 202 -14.44 -6.01 1.43
N GLY A 203 -14.84 -5.09 2.30
CA GLY A 203 -15.65 -3.94 1.94
C GLY A 203 -14.91 -2.98 1.02
N GLN A 204 -15.70 -2.16 0.33
CA GLN A 204 -15.24 -1.07 -0.53
C GLN A 204 -16.31 0.03 -0.52
N PRO A 205 -15.97 1.29 -0.82
CA PRO A 205 -16.96 2.36 -0.88
C PRO A 205 -17.84 2.24 -2.15
N PHE A 206 -18.65 1.19 -2.22
CA PHE A 206 -19.46 0.80 -3.38
C PHE A 206 -20.40 1.93 -3.83
N HIS A 207 -20.94 2.70 -2.90
CA HIS A 207 -21.80 3.86 -3.17
C HIS A 207 -21.12 4.96 -3.98
N GLU A 208 -19.79 5.02 -4.04
CA GLU A 208 -19.07 6.01 -4.85
C GLU A 208 -19.12 5.70 -6.36
N TYR A 209 -19.41 4.45 -6.75
CA TYR A 209 -19.27 4.03 -8.15
C TYR A 209 -20.28 3.00 -8.65
N LEU A 210 -21.16 2.49 -7.79
CA LEU A 210 -22.29 1.63 -8.15
C LEU A 210 -23.62 2.36 -7.94
N ALA A 211 -24.59 2.08 -8.80
CA ALA A 211 -25.98 2.48 -8.62
C ALA A 211 -26.66 1.66 -7.50
N LEU A 212 -27.74 2.21 -6.92
CA LEU A 212 -28.47 1.53 -5.84
C LEU A 212 -28.98 0.14 -6.24
N SER A 213 -29.40 -0.04 -7.50
CA SER A 213 -29.85 -1.33 -8.02
C SER A 213 -28.72 -2.37 -8.10
N GLU A 214 -27.52 -1.95 -8.48
CA GLU A 214 -26.31 -2.78 -8.50
C GLU A 214 -25.88 -3.17 -7.08
N ILE A 215 -25.96 -2.22 -6.13
CA ILE A 215 -25.68 -2.48 -4.72
C ILE A 215 -26.67 -3.50 -4.15
N SER A 216 -27.96 -3.38 -4.44
CA SER A 216 -28.97 -4.36 -4.02
C SER A 216 -28.71 -5.75 -4.59
N LYS A 217 -28.35 -5.85 -5.87
CA LYS A 217 -27.97 -7.13 -6.51
C LYS A 217 -26.73 -7.75 -5.85
N LEU A 218 -25.68 -6.96 -5.61
CA LEU A 218 -24.47 -7.38 -4.90
C LEU A 218 -24.82 -7.88 -3.49
N LYS A 219 -25.62 -7.12 -2.74
CA LYS A 219 -26.07 -7.48 -1.39
C LYS A 219 -26.81 -8.81 -1.38
N SER A 220 -27.76 -9.01 -2.30
CA SER A 220 -28.51 -10.27 -2.43
C SER A 220 -27.60 -11.47 -2.71
N TRP A 221 -26.61 -11.30 -3.58
CA TRP A 221 -25.64 -12.37 -3.86
C TRP A 221 -24.78 -12.70 -2.64
N LEU A 222 -24.29 -11.68 -1.93
CA LEU A 222 -23.45 -11.82 -0.75
C LEU A 222 -24.16 -12.50 0.43
N ILE A 223 -25.47 -12.27 0.61
CA ILE A 223 -26.27 -12.94 1.65
C ILE A 223 -26.21 -14.47 1.49
N GLY A 224 -26.05 -14.98 0.26
CA GLY A 224 -25.90 -16.41 -0.01
C GLY A 224 -24.50 -16.99 0.23
N GLN A 225 -23.50 -16.20 0.67
CA GLN A 225 -22.09 -16.63 0.72
C GLN A 225 -21.56 -17.05 2.10
N SER A 226 -22.42 -17.22 3.12
CA SER A 226 -22.01 -17.59 4.49
C SER A 226 -20.82 -16.77 5.02
N ILE A 227 -20.94 -15.44 4.99
CA ILE A 227 -19.86 -14.53 5.42
C ILE A 227 -19.82 -14.43 6.94
N ASP A 228 -18.69 -14.78 7.54
CA ASP A 228 -18.48 -14.66 8.99
C ASP A 228 -18.10 -13.23 9.40
N TYR A 229 -17.25 -12.58 8.59
CA TYR A 229 -16.68 -11.28 8.93
C TYR A 229 -16.70 -10.27 7.77
N TYR A 230 -17.06 -9.04 8.07
CA TYR A 230 -16.92 -7.88 7.18
C TYR A 230 -15.64 -7.11 7.53
N VAL A 231 -14.75 -6.93 6.56
CA VAL A 231 -13.53 -6.13 6.69
C VAL A 231 -13.77 -4.77 6.08
N MET A 232 -14.09 -3.78 6.91
CA MET A 232 -14.47 -2.44 6.44
C MET A 232 -13.27 -1.68 5.84
N HIS A 233 -13.49 -1.09 4.68
CA HIS A 233 -12.54 -0.20 4.02
C HIS A 233 -12.45 1.12 4.79
N PRO A 234 -11.26 1.74 4.93
CA PRO A 234 -11.10 3.01 5.65
C PRO A 234 -11.93 4.20 5.13
N ARG A 235 -12.48 4.09 3.91
CA ARG A 235 -13.33 5.11 3.26
C ARG A 235 -14.83 4.80 3.37
N GLU A 236 -15.20 3.63 3.87
CA GLU A 236 -16.59 3.31 4.14
C GLU A 236 -17.02 3.95 5.47
N THR A 237 -18.24 4.50 5.48
CA THR A 237 -18.89 4.99 6.69
C THR A 237 -19.78 3.93 7.33
N THR A 238 -20.28 2.99 6.52
CA THR A 238 -21.25 1.97 6.92
C THR A 238 -21.00 0.70 6.12
N PRO A 239 -21.08 -0.49 6.74
CA PRO A 239 -20.91 -1.76 6.03
C PRO A 239 -22.08 -2.05 5.09
N LEU A 240 -21.80 -2.76 3.99
CA LEU A 240 -22.84 -3.21 3.05
C LEU A 240 -23.74 -4.33 3.63
N LEU A 241 -23.19 -5.15 4.52
CA LEU A 241 -23.86 -6.31 5.12
C LEU A 241 -23.93 -6.16 6.64
N GLU A 242 -25.01 -6.68 7.22
CA GLU A 242 -25.20 -6.80 8.66
C GLU A 242 -24.58 -8.10 9.19
N VAL A 243 -23.26 -8.20 9.07
CA VAL A 243 -22.47 -9.31 9.65
C VAL A 243 -21.42 -8.75 10.61
N LYS A 244 -20.75 -9.63 11.34
CA LYS A 244 -19.76 -9.22 12.35
C LYS A 244 -18.62 -8.43 11.69
N LEU A 245 -18.34 -7.23 12.20
CA LEU A 245 -17.17 -6.48 11.74
C LEU A 245 -15.89 -7.12 12.28
N LEU A 246 -14.89 -7.26 11.42
CA LEU A 246 -13.55 -7.66 11.87
C LEU A 246 -12.91 -6.50 12.63
N ASN A 247 -12.62 -6.71 13.91
CA ASN A 247 -11.78 -5.79 14.68
C ASN A 247 -10.32 -5.94 14.23
N LYS A 248 -9.77 -4.90 13.61
CA LYS A 248 -8.39 -4.90 13.10
C LYS A 248 -7.36 -4.52 14.15
N GLU A 249 -7.73 -3.92 15.29
CA GLU A 249 -6.79 -3.48 16.34
C GLU A 249 -5.61 -2.63 15.79
N GLY A 250 -5.91 -1.78 14.81
CA GLY A 250 -4.93 -0.95 14.10
C GLY A 250 -4.05 -1.69 13.08
N MET A 251 -4.22 -2.99 12.85
CA MET A 251 -3.46 -3.72 11.83
C MET A 251 -4.00 -3.47 10.41
N ILE A 252 -3.18 -3.77 9.40
CA ILE A 252 -3.66 -3.92 8.03
C ILE A 252 -4.63 -5.10 7.92
N ALA A 253 -5.42 -5.12 6.85
CA ALA A 253 -6.46 -6.13 6.67
C ALA A 253 -5.86 -7.55 6.66
N GLU A 254 -4.74 -7.72 5.99
CA GLU A 254 -4.04 -9.00 5.83
C GLU A 254 -3.61 -9.59 7.18
N ASP A 255 -2.89 -8.79 7.98
CA ASP A 255 -2.46 -9.19 9.33
C ASP A 255 -3.66 -9.49 10.25
N ALA A 256 -4.71 -8.66 10.18
CA ALA A 256 -5.93 -8.85 10.98
C ALA A 256 -6.70 -10.13 10.60
N ILE A 257 -6.80 -10.44 9.30
CA ILE A 257 -7.45 -11.66 8.80
C ILE A 257 -6.69 -12.88 9.33
N PHE A 258 -5.36 -12.93 9.17
CA PHE A 258 -4.60 -14.08 9.65
C PHE A 258 -4.61 -14.22 11.16
N LYS A 259 -4.49 -13.12 11.92
CA LYS A 259 -4.60 -13.16 13.37
C LYS A 259 -5.96 -13.69 13.82
N ASN A 260 -7.04 -13.25 13.18
CA ASN A 260 -8.39 -13.69 13.53
C ASN A 260 -8.67 -15.13 13.12
N ALA A 261 -8.16 -15.56 11.96
CA ALA A 261 -8.38 -16.92 11.46
C ALA A 261 -7.64 -17.99 12.27
N GLY A 262 -6.45 -17.64 12.81
CA GLY A 262 -5.59 -18.58 13.49
C GLY A 262 -5.23 -19.75 12.57
N GLU A 263 -5.53 -20.98 13.00
CA GLU A 263 -5.26 -22.21 12.24
C GLU A 263 -6.42 -22.64 11.30
N SER A 264 -7.47 -21.83 11.18
CA SER A 264 -8.65 -22.11 10.32
C SER A 264 -8.34 -21.85 8.84
N LYS A 265 -9.04 -22.52 7.92
CA LYS A 265 -9.04 -22.18 6.49
C LYS A 265 -9.61 -20.78 6.27
N VAL A 266 -9.07 -20.05 5.30
CA VAL A 266 -9.45 -18.67 5.02
C VAL A 266 -10.07 -18.61 3.63
N ARG A 267 -11.26 -18.01 3.55
CA ARG A 267 -11.91 -17.68 2.28
C ARG A 267 -12.13 -16.17 2.21
N ILE A 268 -11.69 -15.54 1.13
CA ILE A 268 -11.73 -14.09 0.94
C ILE A 268 -12.60 -13.78 -0.27
N ILE A 269 -13.65 -13.00 -0.03
CA ILE A 269 -14.55 -12.51 -1.07
C ILE A 269 -14.37 -10.99 -1.17
N SER A 270 -14.09 -10.49 -2.37
CA SER A 270 -13.87 -9.06 -2.57
C SER A 270 -14.09 -8.66 -4.02
N ALA A 271 -14.42 -7.39 -4.26
CA ALA A 271 -14.14 -6.76 -5.56
C ALA A 271 -12.65 -6.36 -5.63
N TYR A 272 -12.26 -5.31 -6.39
CA TYR A 272 -10.85 -5.01 -6.69
C TYR A 272 -10.08 -4.43 -5.49
N SER A 273 -9.61 -5.31 -4.61
CA SER A 273 -8.88 -4.99 -3.37
C SER A 273 -7.46 -5.52 -3.40
N THR A 274 -6.52 -4.78 -2.79
CA THR A 274 -5.12 -5.19 -2.62
C THR A 274 -4.99 -6.49 -1.83
N VAL A 275 -5.94 -6.79 -0.93
CA VAL A 275 -5.94 -8.02 -0.14
C VAL A 275 -5.89 -9.28 -1.02
N LEU A 276 -6.56 -9.27 -2.17
CA LEU A 276 -6.56 -10.39 -3.12
C LEU A 276 -5.19 -10.62 -3.77
N PHE A 277 -4.39 -9.56 -3.88
CA PHE A 277 -3.02 -9.61 -4.42
C PHE A 277 -2.01 -9.98 -3.33
N ASN A 278 -2.18 -9.42 -2.14
CA ASN A 278 -1.24 -9.55 -1.03
C ASN A 278 -1.30 -10.93 -0.37
N ILE A 279 -2.49 -11.53 -0.26
CA ILE A 279 -2.66 -12.88 0.29
C ILE A 279 -2.52 -13.92 -0.83
N SER A 280 -1.55 -14.82 -0.69
CA SER A 280 -1.31 -15.93 -1.61
C SER A 280 -2.51 -16.90 -1.67
N SER A 281 -2.76 -17.47 -2.85
CA SER A 281 -3.78 -18.52 -3.04
C SER A 281 -3.43 -19.82 -2.29
N GLN A 282 -2.17 -19.99 -1.86
CA GLN A 282 -1.77 -21.07 -0.97
C GLN A 282 -2.33 -20.88 0.46
N HIS A 283 -2.74 -19.66 0.81
CA HIS A 283 -3.20 -19.31 2.15
C HIS A 283 -4.67 -18.95 2.24
N ALA A 284 -5.32 -18.64 1.12
CA ALA A 284 -6.75 -18.41 1.11
C ALA A 284 -7.38 -18.86 -0.21
N GLU A 285 -8.60 -19.41 -0.12
CA GLU A 285 -9.50 -19.39 -1.25
C GLU A 285 -9.89 -17.93 -1.52
N LYS A 286 -9.82 -17.50 -2.78
CA LYS A 286 -10.07 -16.11 -3.16
C LYS A 286 -11.13 -16.03 -4.24
N ILE A 287 -12.12 -15.19 -3.99
CA ILE A 287 -13.21 -14.90 -4.92
C ILE A 287 -13.18 -13.41 -5.24
N TYR A 288 -12.97 -13.12 -6.52
CA TYR A 288 -13.10 -11.80 -7.09
C TYR A 288 -14.49 -11.59 -7.66
N ILE A 289 -15.15 -10.53 -7.20
CA ILE A 289 -16.43 -10.10 -7.74
C ILE A 289 -16.19 -9.06 -8.84
N SER A 290 -16.48 -9.44 -10.08
CA SER A 290 -16.47 -8.56 -11.24
C SER A 290 -17.75 -7.74 -11.30
N LEU A 291 -17.62 -6.43 -11.06
CA LEU A 291 -18.75 -5.51 -10.83
C LEU A 291 -19.11 -4.63 -12.02
N LYS A 292 -18.36 -4.66 -13.13
CA LYS A 292 -18.69 -3.87 -14.33
C LYS A 292 -18.37 -4.65 -15.60
N ASN A 293 -18.74 -4.09 -16.74
CA ASN A 293 -18.29 -4.54 -18.05
C ASN A 293 -17.66 -3.38 -18.83
N ASP A 294 -16.61 -2.79 -18.28
CA ASP A 294 -15.89 -1.71 -18.92
C ASP A 294 -14.40 -2.07 -19.12
N ASN A 295 -13.70 -1.26 -19.92
CA ASN A 295 -12.28 -1.45 -20.20
C ASN A 295 -11.41 -1.42 -18.93
N SER A 296 -11.84 -0.76 -17.85
CA SER A 296 -11.10 -0.78 -16.58
C SER A 296 -11.24 -2.14 -15.91
N GLU A 297 -12.45 -2.70 -15.90
CA GLU A 297 -12.72 -4.01 -15.33
C GLU A 297 -12.03 -5.14 -16.09
N ILE A 298 -11.98 -5.07 -17.43
CA ILE A 298 -11.21 -6.04 -18.25
C ILE A 298 -9.73 -6.05 -17.83
N LYS A 299 -9.13 -4.87 -17.61
CA LYS A 299 -7.73 -4.75 -17.15
C LYS A 299 -7.55 -5.23 -15.71
N ARG A 300 -8.55 -5.04 -14.84
CA ARG A 300 -8.52 -5.55 -13.46
C ARG A 300 -8.59 -7.07 -13.44
N ARG A 301 -9.47 -7.66 -14.25
CA ARG A 301 -9.61 -9.12 -14.37
C ARG A 301 -8.31 -9.78 -14.80
N SER A 302 -7.63 -9.24 -15.82
CA SER A 302 -6.34 -9.81 -16.27
C SER A 302 -5.25 -9.76 -15.19
N LEU A 303 -5.28 -8.78 -14.28
CA LEU A 303 -4.40 -8.74 -13.12
C LEU A 303 -4.84 -9.73 -12.03
N ILE A 304 -6.15 -9.86 -11.79
CA ILE A 304 -6.74 -10.76 -10.80
C ILE A 304 -6.53 -12.22 -11.17
N GLU A 305 -6.57 -12.59 -12.45
CA GLU A 305 -6.33 -13.97 -12.91
C GLU A 305 -4.98 -14.49 -12.39
N LYS A 306 -3.95 -13.64 -12.37
CA LYS A 306 -2.62 -13.96 -11.84
C LYS A 306 -2.59 -14.20 -10.34
N THR A 307 -3.59 -13.73 -9.60
CA THR A 307 -3.68 -13.96 -8.16
C THR A 307 -4.22 -15.37 -7.82
N GLY A 308 -4.71 -16.13 -8.80
CA GLY A 308 -5.39 -17.40 -8.58
C GLY A 308 -6.78 -17.27 -7.97
N SER A 309 -7.41 -16.09 -8.08
CA SER A 309 -8.77 -15.87 -7.59
C SER A 309 -9.80 -16.42 -8.58
N GLN A 310 -10.86 -17.04 -8.07
CA GLN A 310 -12.05 -17.37 -8.85
C GLN A 310 -12.80 -16.07 -9.18
N ILE A 311 -13.15 -15.86 -10.46
CA ILE A 311 -13.88 -14.68 -10.90
C ILE A 311 -15.38 -14.98 -10.98
N ILE A 312 -16.20 -14.14 -10.36
CA ILE A 312 -17.66 -14.20 -10.39
C ILE A 312 -18.22 -12.90 -10.93
N GLU A 313 -19.09 -13.00 -11.94
CA GLU A 313 -19.75 -11.87 -12.57
C GLU A 313 -21.18 -11.74 -12.03
N ILE A 314 -21.52 -10.61 -11.39
CA ILE A 314 -22.84 -10.43 -10.77
C ILE A 314 -23.83 -9.71 -11.69
N PHE A 315 -23.37 -8.81 -12.56
CA PHE A 315 -24.25 -7.97 -13.40
C PHE A 315 -24.31 -8.38 -14.87
N HIS A 316 -23.67 -9.48 -15.26
CA HIS A 316 -23.56 -9.92 -16.66
C HIS A 316 -24.65 -10.90 -17.10
N LYS A 317 -25.86 -10.81 -16.51
CA LYS A 317 -27.05 -11.53 -16.94
C LYS A 317 -28.26 -10.62 -17.05
#